data_AF-A0A127MJA0-F1
#
_entry.id   AF-A0A127MJA0-F1
#
_cell.length_a   1.000
_cell.length_b   1.000
_cell.length_c   1.000
_cell.angle_alpha   90.00
_cell.angle_beta   90.00
_cell.angle_gamma   90.00
#
_symmetry.space_group_name_H-M   'P 1'
#
loop_
_entity.id
_entity.type
_entity.pdbx_description
1 polymer ?
#
loop_
_entity_poly.entity_id
_entity_poly.type
_entity_poly.pdbx_seq_one_letter_code
_entity_poly.pdbx_strand_id
1 'polypeptide(L)'
;MGGWSAEREVSLMSGNGVADALEKNGHKVTRVDMDRNVAQVLAGIRPDVVFNALHGVPGEDGSVQGMLDLMQIPYTHSGLATSVIAIDKELTKQQLVPAGIPMPKGKIVSSASLYEVDPLPRPYVLKPVNEGSSVGVAIVTDDSNYGNPIGRDVTGPWQEFDELLAEPFIKGRELTTAVLGDKALCVTELKTAQGFYDYAAKYTEGLTQHVCPAEIPEDIEKLCLDYALRAHQVLGCKGTSRTDFRWDDEQGAAGLFVLETNTQPGMTPLSLVPEQAKQMGISYEQLVEIIVREAL
;
A
#
# COMPACT_ATOMS: atom_id res chain seq x y z
N MET A 1 15.56 2.63 6.63
CA MET A 1 14.57 2.37 7.71
C MET A 1 14.40 3.64 8.53
N GLY A 2 13.41 3.68 9.42
CA GLY A 2 13.12 4.81 10.28
C GLY A 2 12.53 5.98 9.50
N GLY A 3 13.23 7.11 9.45
CA GLY A 3 12.71 8.35 8.88
C GLY A 3 11.77 9.09 9.85
N TRP A 4 11.04 10.07 9.36
CA TRP A 4 10.20 10.95 10.18
C TRP A 4 8.72 10.89 9.80
N SER A 5 8.31 9.88 9.02
CA SER A 5 6.90 9.66 8.68
C SER A 5 6.12 9.21 9.93
N ALA A 6 4.79 9.27 9.85
CA ALA A 6 3.91 8.69 10.87
C ALA A 6 4.13 7.17 11.04
N GLU A 7 4.75 6.52 10.06
CA GLU A 7 4.98 5.07 10.00
C GLU A 7 6.41 4.67 10.42
N ARG A 8 7.15 5.58 11.06
CA ARG A 8 8.55 5.36 11.49
C ARG A 8 8.74 4.05 12.26
N GLU A 9 7.88 3.74 13.23
CA GLU A 9 8.02 2.54 14.06
C GLU A 9 7.86 1.25 13.24
N VAL A 10 6.91 1.24 12.30
CA VAL A 10 6.71 0.14 11.35
C VAL A 10 7.94 -0.01 10.44
N SER A 11 8.54 1.11 10.02
CA SER A 11 9.78 1.12 9.24
C SER A 11 10.98 0.58 10.00
N LEU A 12 11.16 0.96 11.26
CA LEU A 12 12.23 0.42 12.10
C LEU A 12 12.06 -1.09 12.30
N MET A 13 10.84 -1.55 12.59
CA MET A 13 10.55 -2.97 12.76
C MET A 13 10.81 -3.76 11.48
N SER A 14 10.29 -3.28 10.33
CA SER A 14 10.51 -3.91 9.02
C SER A 14 11.99 -3.98 8.69
N GLY A 15 12.71 -2.88 8.83
CA GLY A 15 14.12 -2.86 8.47
C GLY A 15 15.00 -3.68 9.41
N ASN A 16 14.64 -3.81 10.69
CA ASN A 16 15.39 -4.67 11.62
C ASN A 16 15.22 -6.14 11.23
N GLY A 17 14.00 -6.58 10.94
CA GLY A 17 13.74 -7.93 10.43
C GLY A 17 14.50 -8.23 9.13
N VAL A 18 14.44 -7.31 8.17
CA VAL A 18 15.19 -7.41 6.90
C VAL A 18 16.70 -7.50 7.13
N ALA A 19 17.25 -6.65 8.00
CA ALA A 19 18.67 -6.64 8.29
C ALA A 19 19.14 -7.95 8.92
N ASP A 20 18.39 -8.48 9.89
CA ASP A 20 18.71 -9.76 10.53
C ASP A 20 18.65 -10.92 9.53
N ALA A 21 17.69 -10.90 8.59
CA ALA A 21 17.58 -11.90 7.54
C ALA A 21 18.76 -11.84 6.55
N LEU A 22 19.18 -10.64 6.16
CA LEU A 22 20.33 -10.44 5.28
C LEU A 22 21.64 -10.89 5.95
N GLU A 23 21.83 -10.60 7.25
CA GLU A 23 23.00 -11.07 8.00
C GLU A 23 23.04 -12.61 8.10
N LYS A 24 21.90 -13.26 8.31
CA LYS A 24 21.80 -14.73 8.29
C LYS A 24 22.15 -15.32 6.91
N ASN A 25 21.81 -14.61 5.83
CA ASN A 25 22.19 -14.99 4.47
C ASN A 25 23.66 -14.70 4.15
N GLY A 26 24.43 -14.14 5.09
CA GLY A 26 25.86 -13.90 4.95
C GLY A 26 26.23 -12.53 4.36
N HIS A 27 25.27 -11.62 4.20
CA HIS A 27 25.53 -10.26 3.74
C HIS A 27 26.15 -9.40 4.84
N LYS A 28 26.98 -8.43 4.45
CA LYS A 28 27.45 -7.38 5.36
C LYS A 28 26.40 -6.25 5.39
N VAL A 29 25.67 -6.14 6.49
CA VAL A 29 24.58 -5.16 6.61
C VAL A 29 25.00 -3.96 7.43
N THR A 30 24.69 -2.76 6.94
CA THR A 30 24.74 -1.51 7.73
C THR A 30 23.31 -0.99 7.88
N ARG A 31 22.80 -0.95 9.11
CA ARG A 31 21.48 -0.40 9.40
C ARG A 31 21.56 1.12 9.40
N VAL A 32 20.79 1.77 8.52
CA VAL A 32 20.72 3.24 8.42
C VAL A 32 19.30 3.69 8.77
N ASP A 33 19.18 4.33 9.93
CA ASP A 33 18.01 5.13 10.28
C ASP A 33 18.11 6.46 9.52
N MET A 34 17.15 6.69 8.62
CA MET A 34 17.21 7.81 7.70
C MET A 34 16.99 9.14 8.42
N ASP A 35 17.90 10.07 8.19
CA ASP A 35 17.75 11.49 8.51
C ASP A 35 18.09 12.33 7.27
N ARG A 36 17.96 13.66 7.36
CA ARG A 36 18.15 14.62 6.25
C ARG A 36 19.55 14.59 5.63
N ASN A 37 20.52 13.97 6.30
CA ASN A 37 21.89 13.78 5.80
C ASN A 37 22.11 12.40 5.13
N VAL A 38 21.05 11.62 4.85
CA VAL A 38 21.15 10.24 4.36
C VAL A 38 22.05 10.10 3.11
N ALA A 39 22.01 11.06 2.17
CA ALA A 39 22.90 11.05 1.01
C ALA A 39 24.38 11.06 1.40
N GLN A 40 24.76 11.88 2.38
CA GLN A 40 26.13 11.95 2.89
C GLN A 40 26.53 10.66 3.61
N VAL A 41 25.61 10.09 4.39
CA VAL A 41 25.82 8.81 5.09
C VAL A 41 26.06 7.68 4.09
N LEU A 42 25.21 7.56 3.07
CA LEU A 42 25.33 6.56 2.01
C LEU A 42 26.62 6.75 1.19
N ALA A 43 27.03 7.98 0.90
CA ALA A 43 28.30 8.27 0.23
C ALA A 43 29.53 7.83 1.05
N GLY A 44 29.44 7.88 2.39
CA GLY A 44 30.49 7.37 3.28
C GLY A 44 30.52 5.84 3.36
N ILE A 45 29.35 5.20 3.39
CA ILE A 45 29.21 3.74 3.46
C ILE A 45 29.62 3.07 2.15
N ARG A 46 29.22 3.65 1.00
CA ARG A 46 29.35 3.09 -0.35
C ARG A 46 28.77 1.66 -0.44
N PRO A 47 27.46 1.48 -0.21
CA PRO A 47 26.83 0.18 -0.31
C PRO A 47 26.75 -0.29 -1.77
N ASP A 48 26.81 -1.60 -1.98
CA ASP A 48 26.57 -2.22 -3.29
C ASP A 48 25.07 -2.17 -3.68
N VAL A 49 24.18 -2.20 -2.69
CA VAL A 49 22.73 -2.10 -2.84
C VAL A 49 22.09 -1.56 -1.57
N VAL A 50 21.00 -0.80 -1.70
CA VAL A 50 20.19 -0.31 -0.59
C VAL A 50 18.86 -1.06 -0.54
N PHE A 51 18.59 -1.74 0.57
CA PHE A 51 17.23 -2.21 0.86
C PHE A 51 16.40 -1.05 1.42
N ASN A 52 15.42 -0.57 0.66
CA ASN A 52 14.52 0.47 1.15
C ASN A 52 13.42 -0.13 2.04
N ALA A 53 13.61 -0.03 3.35
CA ALA A 53 12.62 -0.44 4.36
C ALA A 53 11.91 0.76 5.01
N LEU A 54 11.86 1.92 4.34
CA LEU A 54 11.06 3.06 4.78
C LEU A 54 9.56 2.78 4.63
N HIS A 55 8.71 3.48 5.36
CA HIS A 55 7.26 3.41 5.21
C HIS A 55 6.72 4.84 5.16
N GLY A 56 5.81 5.10 4.21
CA GLY A 56 5.27 6.43 3.94
C GLY A 56 6.28 7.41 3.35
N VAL A 57 5.95 8.70 3.36
CA VAL A 57 6.75 9.79 2.77
C VAL A 57 7.92 10.17 3.69
N PRO A 58 9.18 10.24 3.20
CA PRO A 58 9.63 10.27 1.80
C PRO A 58 10.19 8.93 1.27
N GLY A 59 9.79 7.81 1.85
CA GLY A 59 10.27 6.47 1.50
C GLY A 59 9.58 5.83 0.30
N GLU A 60 8.32 6.19 0.04
CA GLU A 60 7.43 5.55 -0.93
C GLU A 60 7.00 6.47 -2.09
N ASP A 61 7.32 7.77 -2.01
CA ASP A 61 6.85 8.81 -2.94
C ASP A 61 7.82 9.09 -4.10
N GLY A 62 8.92 8.34 -4.19
CA GLY A 62 9.96 8.54 -5.20
C GLY A 62 11.08 9.50 -4.77
N SER A 63 10.97 10.17 -3.63
CA SER A 63 11.99 11.12 -3.15
C SER A 63 13.33 10.44 -2.86
N VAL A 64 13.31 9.35 -2.08
CA VAL A 64 14.52 8.58 -1.77
C VAL A 64 15.02 7.83 -3.01
N GLN A 65 14.12 7.31 -3.83
CA GLN A 65 14.43 6.62 -5.08
C GLN A 65 15.21 7.54 -6.04
N GLY A 66 14.72 8.76 -6.27
CA GLY A 66 15.41 9.74 -7.13
C GLY A 66 16.79 10.15 -6.60
N MET A 67 16.94 10.25 -5.27
CA MET A 67 18.25 10.48 -4.66
C MET A 67 19.20 9.30 -4.96
N LEU A 68 18.73 8.06 -4.80
CA LEU A 68 19.53 6.86 -5.07
C LEU A 68 19.90 6.73 -6.57
N ASP A 69 18.99 7.12 -7.47
CA ASP A 69 19.24 7.20 -8.91
C ASP A 69 20.41 8.16 -9.22
N LEU A 70 20.41 9.36 -8.62
CA LEU A 70 21.49 10.34 -8.79
C LEU A 70 22.83 9.84 -8.22
N MET A 71 22.77 9.12 -7.10
CA MET A 71 23.94 8.51 -6.48
C MET A 71 24.45 7.27 -7.21
N GLN A 72 23.69 6.75 -8.18
CA GLN A 72 23.95 5.50 -8.90
C GLN A 72 24.10 4.30 -7.96
N ILE A 73 23.28 4.25 -6.91
CA ILE A 73 23.25 3.15 -5.95
C ILE A 73 22.03 2.27 -6.27
N PRO A 74 22.21 0.98 -6.62
CA PRO A 74 21.10 0.06 -6.78
C PRO A 74 20.22 -0.01 -5.52
N TYR A 75 18.91 -0.15 -5.68
CA TYR A 75 17.99 -0.25 -4.55
C TYR A 75 16.80 -1.16 -4.82
N THR A 76 16.26 -1.71 -3.74
CA THR A 76 15.09 -2.60 -3.79
C THR A 76 13.80 -1.83 -4.06
N HIS A 77 12.79 -2.57 -4.52
CA HIS A 77 11.46 -2.06 -4.86
C HIS A 77 11.44 -1.19 -6.12
N SER A 78 10.33 -0.47 -6.30
CA SER A 78 10.03 0.30 -7.50
C SER A 78 10.83 1.61 -7.54
N GLY A 79 11.11 2.09 -8.76
CA GLY A 79 11.84 3.35 -8.98
C GLY A 79 10.95 4.60 -8.91
N LEU A 80 11.58 5.79 -9.04
CA LEU A 80 10.92 7.09 -8.82
C LEU A 80 9.56 7.23 -9.50
N ALA A 81 9.49 7.00 -10.82
CA ALA A 81 8.25 7.23 -11.56
C ALA A 81 7.11 6.35 -11.07
N THR A 82 7.40 5.06 -10.84
CA THR A 82 6.42 4.10 -10.34
C THR A 82 5.99 4.42 -8.91
N SER A 83 6.93 4.79 -8.03
CA SER A 83 6.62 5.22 -6.66
C SER A 83 5.68 6.43 -6.63
N VAL A 84 5.95 7.45 -7.45
CA VAL A 84 5.07 8.63 -7.59
C VAL A 84 3.69 8.25 -8.10
N ILE A 85 3.61 7.39 -9.12
CA ILE A 85 2.33 6.98 -9.71
C ILE A 85 1.52 6.14 -8.72
N ALA A 86 2.16 5.17 -8.07
CA ALA A 86 1.49 4.16 -7.25
C ALA A 86 0.94 4.72 -5.93
N ILE A 87 1.62 5.71 -5.33
CA ILE A 87 1.11 6.39 -4.13
C ILE A 87 -0.08 7.31 -4.47
N ASP A 88 -0.13 7.85 -5.69
CA ASP A 88 -1.21 8.71 -6.16
C ASP A 88 -2.36 7.89 -6.77
N LYS A 89 -3.49 7.90 -6.08
CA LYS A 89 -4.65 7.08 -6.44
C LYS A 89 -5.28 7.49 -7.78
N GLU A 90 -5.16 8.74 -8.19
CA GLU A 90 -5.67 9.19 -9.49
C GLU A 90 -4.71 8.86 -10.62
N LEU A 91 -3.39 9.03 -10.42
CA LEU A 91 -2.39 8.60 -11.41
C LEU A 91 -2.42 7.09 -11.61
N THR A 92 -2.52 6.31 -10.53
CA THR A 92 -2.71 4.86 -10.59
C THR A 92 -3.95 4.52 -11.42
N LYS A 93 -5.09 5.16 -11.15
CA LYS A 93 -6.35 4.94 -11.89
C LYS A 93 -6.21 5.24 -13.39
N GLN A 94 -5.50 6.30 -13.74
CA GLN A 94 -5.23 6.66 -15.14
C GLN A 94 -4.40 5.61 -15.87
N GLN A 95 -3.57 4.83 -15.17
CA GLN A 95 -2.81 3.73 -15.77
C GLN A 95 -3.61 2.40 -15.79
N LEU A 96 -4.25 2.06 -14.68
CA LEU A 96 -4.87 0.74 -14.48
C LEU A 96 -6.23 0.59 -15.21
N VAL A 97 -7.08 1.61 -15.19
CA VAL A 97 -8.42 1.52 -15.80
C VAL A 97 -8.37 1.31 -17.31
N PRO A 98 -7.57 2.06 -18.10
CA PRO A 98 -7.40 1.80 -19.53
C PRO A 98 -6.80 0.43 -19.82
N ALA A 99 -5.99 -0.11 -18.91
CA ALA A 99 -5.46 -1.46 -18.98
C ALA A 99 -6.50 -2.53 -18.65
N GLY A 100 -7.74 -2.19 -18.34
CA GLY A 100 -8.83 -3.12 -18.05
C GLY A 100 -8.85 -3.65 -16.62
N ILE A 101 -8.21 -2.95 -15.68
CA ILE A 101 -8.24 -3.28 -14.24
C ILE A 101 -9.28 -2.36 -13.57
N PRO A 102 -10.34 -2.92 -12.96
CA PRO A 102 -11.42 -2.12 -12.40
C PRO A 102 -10.98 -1.41 -11.12
N MET A 103 -11.23 -0.09 -11.06
CA MET A 103 -11.09 0.73 -9.85
C MET A 103 -12.38 1.53 -9.62
N PRO A 104 -12.69 1.95 -8.38
CA PRO A 104 -13.88 2.75 -8.10
C PRO A 104 -13.88 4.06 -8.89
N LYS A 105 -15.03 4.41 -9.48
CA LYS A 105 -15.19 5.65 -10.24
C LYS A 105 -15.36 6.83 -9.29
N GLY A 106 -14.25 7.49 -8.97
CA GLY A 106 -14.22 8.67 -8.12
C GLY A 106 -14.06 10.00 -8.85
N LYS A 107 -14.01 11.08 -8.07
CA LYS A 107 -13.62 12.41 -8.52
C LYS A 107 -12.91 13.17 -7.39
N ILE A 108 -11.99 14.05 -7.77
CA ILE A 108 -11.40 15.02 -6.84
C ILE A 108 -12.42 16.11 -6.53
N VAL A 109 -12.52 16.47 -5.26
CA VAL A 109 -13.42 17.50 -4.76
C VAL A 109 -12.69 18.41 -3.78
N SER A 110 -13.00 19.70 -3.83
CA SER A 110 -12.53 20.65 -2.82
C SER A 110 -13.26 20.40 -1.51
N SER A 111 -12.52 20.36 -0.41
CA SER A 111 -13.07 20.17 0.93
C SER A 111 -14.09 21.25 1.30
N ALA A 112 -13.93 22.47 0.78
CA ALA A 112 -14.89 23.55 0.98
C ALA A 112 -16.27 23.26 0.37
N SER A 113 -16.34 22.48 -0.71
CA SER A 113 -17.60 22.14 -1.38
C SER A 113 -18.44 21.11 -0.62
N LEU A 114 -17.79 20.31 0.25
CA LEU A 114 -18.44 19.24 1.02
C LEU A 114 -19.44 19.78 2.05
N TYR A 115 -19.28 21.04 2.47
CA TYR A 115 -20.20 21.70 3.40
C TYR A 115 -21.52 22.13 2.76
N GLU A 116 -21.57 22.16 1.43
CA GLU A 116 -22.72 22.67 0.67
C GLU A 116 -23.49 21.54 0.00
N VAL A 117 -22.79 20.50 -0.47
CA VAL A 117 -23.41 19.36 -1.18
C VAL A 117 -22.54 18.11 -1.08
N ASP A 118 -23.20 16.95 -1.01
CA ASP A 118 -22.51 15.67 -1.15
C ASP A 118 -21.95 15.50 -2.57
N PRO A 119 -20.71 15.01 -2.73
CA PRO A 119 -20.09 14.84 -4.03
C PRO A 119 -20.67 13.64 -4.80
N LEU A 120 -21.18 12.63 -4.11
CA LEU A 120 -21.72 11.38 -4.65
C LEU A 120 -22.94 10.94 -3.83
N PRO A 121 -23.83 10.09 -4.39
CA PRO A 121 -24.84 9.41 -3.59
C PRO A 121 -24.19 8.62 -2.44
N ARG A 122 -24.79 8.66 -1.26
CA ARG A 122 -24.34 7.86 -0.12
C ARG A 122 -24.67 6.37 -0.33
N PRO A 123 -23.82 5.44 0.18
CA PRO A 123 -22.56 5.70 0.86
C PRO A 123 -21.39 5.98 -0.10
N TYR A 124 -20.48 6.87 0.32
CA TYR A 124 -19.23 7.16 -0.38
C TYR A 124 -18.05 7.25 0.59
N VAL A 125 -16.84 7.17 0.06
CA VAL A 125 -15.58 7.30 0.79
C VAL A 125 -14.91 8.60 0.39
N LEU A 126 -14.43 9.36 1.37
CA LEU A 126 -13.50 10.47 1.18
C LEU A 126 -12.12 10.04 1.66
N LYS A 127 -11.09 10.33 0.85
CA LYS A 127 -9.71 10.02 1.20
C LYS A 127 -8.75 11.02 0.55
N PRO A 128 -7.61 11.34 1.18
CA PRO A 128 -6.52 12.03 0.50
C PRO A 128 -6.00 11.20 -0.68
N VAL A 129 -5.51 11.87 -1.72
CA VAL A 129 -5.06 11.20 -2.96
C VAL A 129 -3.77 10.42 -2.74
N ASN A 130 -2.83 11.00 -1.96
CA ASN A 130 -1.43 10.58 -1.92
C ASN A 130 -0.96 10.16 -0.52
N GLU A 131 -1.88 9.83 0.39
CA GLU A 131 -1.53 9.26 1.69
C GLU A 131 -1.66 7.74 1.68
N GLY A 132 -0.82 7.09 2.48
CA GLY A 132 -0.85 5.66 2.76
C GLY A 132 -1.65 5.31 4.03
N SER A 133 -1.68 4.02 4.35
CA SER A 133 -2.07 3.53 5.67
C SER A 133 -3.46 3.93 6.19
N SER A 134 -4.40 4.17 5.28
CA SER A 134 -5.79 4.58 5.58
C SER A 134 -5.90 5.90 6.38
N VAL A 135 -4.83 6.71 6.40
CA VAL A 135 -4.85 8.03 7.05
C VAL A 135 -5.81 8.94 6.28
N GLY A 136 -6.68 9.64 7.01
CA GLY A 136 -7.64 10.57 6.41
C GLY A 136 -8.77 9.92 5.60
N VAL A 137 -9.06 8.62 5.80
CA VAL A 137 -10.21 7.97 5.15
C VAL A 137 -11.47 8.14 6.00
N ALA A 138 -12.56 8.63 5.39
CA ALA A 138 -13.88 8.73 6.01
C ALA A 138 -14.94 8.06 5.14
N ILE A 139 -15.77 7.19 5.74
CA ILE A 139 -16.91 6.55 5.07
C ILE A 139 -18.18 7.33 5.43
N VAL A 140 -18.73 8.04 4.46
CA VAL A 140 -19.93 8.85 4.63
C VAL A 140 -21.15 8.03 4.25
N THR A 141 -22.02 7.76 5.22
CA THR A 141 -23.28 7.02 5.08
C THR A 141 -24.47 7.91 5.49
N ASP A 142 -25.70 7.47 5.21
CA ASP A 142 -26.89 8.18 5.70
C ASP A 142 -26.96 8.24 7.22
N ASP A 143 -26.47 7.20 7.90
CA ASP A 143 -26.43 7.10 9.36
C ASP A 143 -25.17 7.70 9.99
N SER A 144 -24.24 8.21 9.18
CA SER A 144 -22.99 8.81 9.69
C SER A 144 -23.26 10.11 10.45
N ASN A 145 -22.45 10.38 11.47
CA ASN A 145 -22.54 11.59 12.29
C ASN A 145 -21.91 12.83 11.62
N TYR A 146 -21.69 12.80 10.31
CA TYR A 146 -21.08 13.89 9.55
C TYR A 146 -22.06 15.00 9.14
N GLY A 147 -23.37 14.74 9.21
CA GLY A 147 -24.40 15.63 8.68
C GLY A 147 -24.75 15.31 7.22
N ASN A 148 -25.80 15.95 6.68
CA ASN A 148 -26.20 15.86 5.27
C ASN A 148 -26.62 17.25 4.74
N PRO A 149 -25.73 18.01 4.06
CA PRO A 149 -24.33 17.69 3.72
C PRO A 149 -23.39 17.74 4.95
N ILE A 150 -22.09 17.54 4.75
CA ILE A 150 -21.11 17.49 5.85
C ILE A 150 -21.14 18.80 6.65
N GLY A 151 -21.19 18.73 7.98
CA GLY A 151 -21.18 19.89 8.86
C GLY A 151 -19.79 20.51 9.01
N ARG A 152 -19.70 21.85 9.00
CA ARG A 152 -18.43 22.59 9.16
C ARG A 152 -17.70 22.28 10.46
N ASP A 153 -18.45 22.03 11.51
CA ASP A 153 -17.93 21.76 12.86
C ASP A 153 -17.63 20.27 13.08
N VAL A 154 -17.88 19.40 12.09
CA VAL A 154 -17.62 17.97 12.23
C VAL A 154 -16.18 17.65 11.83
N THR A 155 -15.49 16.92 12.70
CA THR A 155 -14.12 16.45 12.46
C THR A 155 -14.08 15.41 11.34
N GLY A 156 -13.13 15.60 10.42
CA GLY A 156 -12.85 14.69 9.33
C GLY A 156 -11.73 15.22 8.43
N PRO A 157 -11.35 14.45 7.39
CA PRO A 157 -10.21 14.78 6.54
C PRO A 157 -10.35 16.13 5.80
N TRP A 158 -11.58 16.62 5.62
CA TRP A 158 -11.87 17.92 4.99
C TRP A 158 -11.40 19.15 5.79
N GLN A 159 -10.93 18.94 7.02
CA GLN A 159 -10.29 19.98 7.83
C GLN A 159 -8.76 19.97 7.70
N GLU A 160 -8.19 18.87 7.21
CA GLU A 160 -6.74 18.64 7.13
C GLU A 160 -6.21 18.79 5.70
N PHE A 161 -7.05 18.48 4.71
CA PHE A 161 -6.71 18.49 3.29
C PHE A 161 -7.62 19.45 2.53
N ASP A 162 -7.04 20.26 1.62
CA ASP A 162 -7.80 21.19 0.77
C ASP A 162 -8.63 20.47 -0.30
N GLU A 163 -8.16 19.31 -0.76
CA GLU A 163 -8.79 18.45 -1.75
C GLU A 163 -8.82 17.00 -1.29
N LEU A 164 -9.89 16.29 -1.65
CA LEU A 164 -10.11 14.89 -1.35
C LEU A 164 -10.59 14.13 -2.58
N LEU A 165 -10.28 12.85 -2.64
CA LEU A 165 -10.87 11.91 -3.59
C LEU A 165 -12.15 11.34 -2.99
N ALA A 166 -13.28 11.60 -3.68
CA ALA A 166 -14.57 11.00 -3.38
C ALA A 166 -14.81 9.78 -4.28
N GLU A 167 -15.07 8.62 -3.69
CA GLU A 167 -15.34 7.36 -4.40
C GLU A 167 -16.60 6.66 -3.87
N PRO A 168 -17.35 5.92 -4.71
CA PRO A 168 -18.41 5.05 -4.22
C PRO A 168 -17.87 4.07 -3.18
N PHE A 169 -18.60 3.88 -2.09
CA PHE A 169 -18.24 2.86 -1.11
C PHE A 169 -18.49 1.46 -1.69
N ILE A 170 -17.42 0.67 -1.81
CA ILE A 170 -17.51 -0.73 -2.19
C ILE A 170 -17.69 -1.57 -0.92
N LYS A 171 -18.89 -2.12 -0.75
CA LYS A 171 -19.22 -3.04 0.34
C LYS A 171 -18.56 -4.40 0.14
N GLY A 172 -18.68 -5.25 1.16
CA GLY A 172 -18.23 -6.64 1.09
C GLY A 172 -16.84 -6.84 1.67
N ARG A 173 -16.09 -7.74 1.05
CA ARG A 173 -14.85 -8.33 1.58
C ARG A 173 -13.64 -7.49 1.20
N GLU A 174 -12.63 -7.51 2.06
CA GLU A 174 -11.33 -6.87 1.81
C GLU A 174 -10.29 -7.95 1.53
N LEU A 175 -9.66 -7.85 0.37
CA LEU A 175 -8.71 -8.83 -0.13
C LEU A 175 -7.40 -8.13 -0.49
N THR A 176 -6.31 -8.87 -0.47
CA THR A 176 -4.99 -8.36 -0.84
C THR A 176 -4.14 -9.44 -1.47
N THR A 177 -3.32 -9.05 -2.44
CA THR A 177 -2.46 -9.98 -3.18
C THR A 177 -1.09 -9.36 -3.38
N ALA A 178 -0.06 -10.06 -2.92
CA ALA A 178 1.33 -9.70 -3.15
C ALA A 178 1.82 -10.26 -4.48
N VAL A 179 2.66 -9.48 -5.14
CA VAL A 179 3.46 -9.90 -6.30
C VAL A 179 4.92 -9.85 -5.89
N LEU A 180 5.67 -10.91 -6.20
CA LEU A 180 7.10 -11.00 -6.00
C LEU A 180 7.76 -11.31 -7.35
N GLY A 181 8.56 -10.38 -7.87
CA GLY A 181 9.05 -10.41 -9.25
C GLY A 181 7.89 -10.47 -10.24
N ASP A 182 7.81 -11.55 -11.00
CA ASP A 182 6.80 -11.77 -12.06
C ASP A 182 5.63 -12.67 -11.62
N LYS A 183 5.50 -12.94 -10.32
CA LYS A 183 4.53 -13.91 -9.80
C LYS A 183 3.65 -13.33 -8.69
N ALA A 184 2.34 -13.38 -8.89
CA ALA A 184 1.36 -13.22 -7.82
C ALA A 184 1.40 -14.43 -6.88
N LEU A 185 1.41 -14.20 -5.56
CA LEU A 185 1.63 -15.23 -4.54
C LEU A 185 0.34 -15.98 -4.21
N CYS A 186 -0.53 -15.39 -3.38
CA CYS A 186 -1.85 -15.89 -3.05
C CYS A 186 -2.74 -14.72 -2.61
N VAL A 187 -4.02 -14.97 -2.35
CA VAL A 187 -4.93 -13.95 -1.82
C VAL A 187 -5.03 -14.10 -0.31
N THR A 188 -4.86 -13.00 0.43
CA THR A 188 -5.25 -12.92 1.85
C THR A 188 -6.56 -12.16 1.97
N GLU A 189 -7.50 -12.65 2.75
CA GLU A 189 -8.68 -11.89 3.17
C GLU A 189 -8.42 -11.26 4.55
N LEU A 190 -8.81 -9.99 4.67
CA LEU A 190 -8.73 -9.23 5.91
C LEU A 190 -10.14 -9.12 6.51
N LYS A 191 -10.42 -9.91 7.56
CA LYS A 191 -11.68 -9.86 8.30
C LYS A 191 -11.54 -8.94 9.50
N THR A 192 -12.15 -7.76 9.43
CA THR A 192 -12.17 -6.79 10.54
C THR A 192 -13.45 -6.96 11.36
N ALA A 193 -13.33 -6.95 12.68
CA ALA A 193 -14.50 -7.02 13.57
C ALA A 193 -15.38 -5.74 13.51
N GLN A 194 -14.84 -4.64 12.99
CA GLN A 194 -15.45 -3.30 12.98
C GLN A 194 -15.83 -2.80 11.57
N GLY A 195 -15.72 -3.65 10.54
CA GLY A 195 -16.18 -3.34 9.17
C GLY A 195 -15.24 -2.47 8.32
N PHE A 196 -14.15 -1.94 8.89
CA PHE A 196 -13.14 -1.14 8.18
C PHE A 196 -11.71 -1.47 8.63
N TYR A 197 -10.75 -1.46 7.69
CA TYR A 197 -9.33 -1.76 7.91
C TYR A 197 -8.51 -0.45 7.99
N ASP A 198 -8.53 0.17 9.16
CA ASP A 198 -7.76 1.37 9.46
C ASP A 198 -6.33 1.07 9.97
N TYR A 199 -5.55 2.11 10.26
CA TYR A 199 -4.18 1.98 10.78
C TYR A 199 -4.11 1.13 12.07
N ALA A 200 -5.08 1.28 12.99
CA ALA A 200 -5.10 0.52 14.23
C ALA A 200 -5.35 -0.97 13.95
N ALA A 201 -6.26 -1.28 13.03
CA ALA A 201 -6.56 -2.64 12.57
C ALA A 201 -5.39 -3.32 11.84
N LYS A 202 -4.50 -2.54 11.20
CA LYS A 202 -3.30 -3.01 10.47
C LYS A 202 -2.15 -3.46 11.38
N TYR A 203 -1.96 -2.80 12.52
CA TYR A 203 -0.73 -2.95 13.32
C TYR A 203 -0.96 -3.33 14.80
N THR A 204 -2.21 -3.49 15.24
CA THR A 204 -2.54 -4.01 16.57
C THR A 204 -2.90 -5.50 16.49
N GLU A 205 -2.17 -6.32 17.23
CA GLU A 205 -2.42 -7.76 17.30
C GLU A 205 -3.85 -8.06 17.81
N GLY A 206 -4.59 -8.87 17.07
CA GLY A 206 -5.93 -9.34 17.45
C GLY A 206 -7.13 -8.52 16.95
N LEU A 207 -6.94 -7.40 16.25
CA LEU A 207 -8.05 -6.60 15.70
C LEU A 207 -8.54 -7.06 14.31
N THR A 208 -7.66 -7.65 13.51
CA THR A 208 -8.00 -8.19 12.18
C THR A 208 -7.61 -9.64 12.10
N GLN A 209 -8.54 -10.49 11.64
CA GLN A 209 -8.24 -11.88 11.31
C GLN A 209 -7.80 -11.97 9.85
N HIS A 210 -6.59 -12.45 9.62
CA HIS A 210 -6.11 -12.77 8.28
C HIS A 210 -6.50 -14.21 7.93
N VAL A 211 -7.08 -14.39 6.74
CA VAL A 211 -7.36 -15.72 6.16
C VAL A 211 -6.48 -15.86 4.92
N CYS A 212 -5.41 -16.65 5.05
CA CYS A 212 -4.40 -16.85 4.01
C CYS A 212 -4.13 -18.36 3.82
N PRO A 213 -4.45 -18.94 2.65
CA PRO A 213 -5.15 -18.34 1.51
C PRO A 213 -6.61 -17.98 1.84
N ALA A 214 -7.16 -17.00 1.14
CA ALA A 214 -8.54 -16.56 1.29
C ALA A 214 -9.53 -17.66 0.89
N GLU A 215 -10.61 -17.81 1.66
CA GLU A 215 -11.70 -18.74 1.35
C GLU A 215 -12.71 -18.05 0.40
N ILE A 216 -12.34 -17.94 -0.87
CA ILE A 216 -13.11 -17.26 -1.92
C ILE A 216 -13.36 -18.20 -3.12
N PRO A 217 -14.36 -17.92 -3.98
CA PRO A 217 -14.54 -18.65 -5.22
C PRO A 217 -13.29 -18.60 -6.13
N GLU A 218 -12.99 -19.70 -6.81
CA GLU A 218 -11.78 -19.87 -7.62
C GLU A 218 -11.65 -18.83 -8.75
N ASP A 219 -12.77 -18.42 -9.34
CA ASP A 219 -12.81 -17.38 -10.37
C ASP A 219 -12.41 -16.00 -9.82
N ILE A 220 -12.81 -15.69 -8.58
CA ILE A 220 -12.44 -14.44 -7.90
C ILE A 220 -10.97 -14.48 -7.49
N GLU A 221 -10.48 -15.62 -6.98
CA GLU A 221 -9.05 -15.79 -6.68
C GLU A 221 -8.19 -15.55 -7.93
N LYS A 222 -8.56 -16.16 -9.07
CA LYS A 222 -7.87 -15.95 -10.34
C LYS A 222 -7.88 -14.50 -10.78
N LEU A 223 -8.97 -13.77 -10.58
CA LEU A 223 -9.05 -12.35 -10.89
C LEU A 223 -8.16 -11.50 -9.99
N CYS A 224 -8.11 -11.76 -8.68
CA CYS A 224 -7.20 -11.07 -7.77
C CYS A 224 -5.73 -11.28 -8.18
N LEU A 225 -5.34 -12.52 -8.50
CA LEU A 225 -3.98 -12.85 -8.96
C LEU A 225 -3.66 -12.16 -10.30
N ASP A 226 -4.58 -12.19 -11.27
CA ASP A 226 -4.41 -11.53 -12.57
C ASP A 226 -4.28 -10.00 -12.43
N TYR A 227 -5.20 -9.38 -11.70
CA TYR A 227 -5.20 -7.93 -11.51
C TYR A 227 -3.98 -7.45 -10.73
N ALA A 228 -3.55 -8.17 -9.68
CA ALA A 228 -2.34 -7.81 -8.95
C ALA A 228 -1.09 -7.88 -9.84
N LEU A 229 -0.94 -8.96 -10.62
CA LEU A 229 0.20 -9.14 -11.52
C LEU A 229 0.20 -8.08 -12.64
N ARG A 230 -0.95 -7.83 -13.26
CA ARG A 230 -1.06 -6.80 -14.31
C ARG A 230 -0.88 -5.40 -13.75
N ALA A 231 -1.38 -5.09 -12.56
CA ALA A 231 -1.13 -3.80 -11.90
C ALA A 231 0.37 -3.60 -11.66
N HIS A 232 1.05 -4.62 -11.11
CA HIS A 232 2.51 -4.62 -10.94
C HIS A 232 3.24 -4.32 -12.26
N GLN A 233 2.86 -4.99 -13.36
CA GLN A 233 3.49 -4.81 -14.67
C GLN A 233 3.19 -3.44 -15.30
N VAL A 234 1.92 -3.01 -15.29
CA VAL A 234 1.47 -1.77 -15.92
C VAL A 234 2.07 -0.54 -15.24
N LEU A 235 2.16 -0.56 -13.91
CA LEU A 235 2.77 0.54 -13.14
C LEU A 235 4.31 0.53 -13.22
N GLY A 236 4.92 -0.56 -13.71
CA GLY A 236 6.37 -0.72 -13.74
C GLY A 236 6.97 -1.03 -12.36
N CYS A 237 6.20 -1.70 -11.50
CA CYS A 237 6.67 -2.14 -10.20
C CYS A 237 7.85 -3.11 -10.34
N LYS A 238 8.68 -3.16 -9.31
CA LYS A 238 9.82 -4.07 -9.18
C LYS A 238 9.93 -4.60 -7.77
N GLY A 239 10.61 -5.73 -7.59
CA GLY A 239 10.80 -6.37 -6.30
C GLY A 239 9.50 -6.99 -5.81
N THR A 240 8.87 -6.32 -4.85
CA THR A 240 7.59 -6.73 -4.31
C THR A 240 6.59 -5.59 -4.32
N SER A 241 5.34 -5.89 -4.64
CA SER A 241 4.22 -4.97 -4.48
C SER A 241 3.04 -5.69 -3.88
N ARG A 242 2.11 -4.93 -3.30
CA ARG A 242 0.85 -5.46 -2.77
C ARG A 242 -0.32 -4.70 -3.38
N THR A 243 -1.26 -5.41 -3.99
CA THR A 243 -2.49 -4.83 -4.51
C THR A 243 -3.63 -5.11 -3.55
N ASP A 244 -4.33 -4.06 -3.13
CA ASP A 244 -5.45 -4.15 -2.18
C ASP A 244 -6.78 -3.99 -2.94
N PHE A 245 -7.78 -4.78 -2.54
CA PHE A 245 -9.06 -4.91 -3.22
C PHE A 245 -10.24 -4.76 -2.27
N ARG A 246 -11.37 -4.30 -2.83
CA ARG A 246 -12.69 -4.49 -2.23
C ARG A 246 -13.55 -5.33 -3.17
N TRP A 247 -14.28 -6.26 -2.59
CA TRP A 247 -15.11 -7.19 -3.34
C TRP A 247 -16.52 -7.26 -2.77
N ASP A 248 -17.48 -6.74 -3.55
CA ASP A 248 -18.91 -6.96 -3.32
C ASP A 248 -19.30 -8.35 -3.86
N ASP A 249 -19.42 -9.31 -2.96
CA ASP A 249 -19.66 -10.71 -3.27
C ASP A 249 -21.06 -10.97 -3.86
N GLU A 250 -22.03 -10.09 -3.60
CA GLU A 250 -23.36 -10.15 -4.23
C GLU A 250 -23.31 -9.85 -5.74
N GLN A 251 -22.28 -9.14 -6.21
CA GLN A 251 -22.07 -8.79 -7.62
C GLN A 251 -21.09 -9.73 -8.33
N GLY A 252 -20.54 -10.74 -7.63
CA GLY A 252 -19.55 -11.66 -8.18
C GLY A 252 -18.33 -10.92 -8.74
N ALA A 253 -17.81 -11.35 -9.90
CA ALA A 253 -16.64 -10.76 -10.53
C ALA A 253 -16.77 -9.26 -10.85
N ALA A 254 -17.99 -8.79 -11.13
CA ALA A 254 -18.24 -7.36 -11.42
C ALA A 254 -18.13 -6.47 -10.17
N GLY A 255 -18.19 -7.06 -8.97
CA GLY A 255 -18.04 -6.39 -7.69
C GLY A 255 -16.60 -6.27 -7.20
N LEU A 256 -15.61 -6.79 -7.93
CA LEU A 256 -14.20 -6.78 -7.54
C LEU A 256 -13.50 -5.53 -8.07
N PHE A 257 -12.94 -4.72 -7.17
CA PHE A 257 -12.25 -3.48 -7.50
C PHE A 257 -10.88 -3.41 -6.83
N VAL A 258 -9.86 -3.00 -7.60
CA VAL A 258 -8.55 -2.58 -7.08
C VAL A 258 -8.70 -1.21 -6.42
N LEU A 259 -8.16 -1.06 -5.22
CA LEU A 259 -8.11 0.21 -4.50
C LEU A 259 -6.79 0.94 -4.68
N GLU A 260 -5.67 0.23 -4.51
CA GLU A 260 -4.32 0.77 -4.59
C GLU A 260 -3.29 -0.35 -4.81
N THR A 261 -2.09 0.03 -5.22
CA THR A 261 -0.93 -0.85 -5.28
C THR A 261 0.19 -0.24 -4.45
N ASN A 262 0.55 -0.87 -3.33
CA ASN A 262 1.67 -0.44 -2.51
C ASN A 262 2.98 -1.02 -3.09
N THR A 263 3.93 -0.15 -3.42
CA THR A 263 5.23 -0.51 -4.02
C THR A 263 6.32 -0.87 -3.03
N GLN A 264 6.09 -0.68 -1.73
CA GLN A 264 7.04 -0.96 -0.64
C GLN A 264 6.32 -1.52 0.58
N PRO A 265 5.67 -2.69 0.45
CA PRO A 265 4.83 -3.23 1.50
C PRO A 265 5.62 -3.57 2.77
N GLY A 266 4.91 -3.58 3.90
CA GLY A 266 5.45 -3.97 5.21
C GLY A 266 6.20 -5.30 5.18
N MET A 267 7.28 -5.37 5.96
CA MET A 267 8.12 -6.56 6.11
C MET A 267 8.24 -7.00 7.58
N THR A 268 7.29 -6.59 8.42
CA THR A 268 7.19 -7.02 9.83
C THR A 268 6.69 -8.47 9.93
N PRO A 269 6.78 -9.13 11.09
CA PRO A 269 6.24 -10.49 11.28
C PRO A 269 4.73 -10.62 11.03
N LEU A 270 3.97 -9.52 11.16
CA LEU A 270 2.53 -9.47 10.92
C LEU A 270 2.18 -8.92 9.52
N SER A 271 3.18 -8.65 8.69
CA SER A 271 2.95 -8.09 7.36
C SER A 271 2.50 -9.15 6.36
N LEU A 272 1.66 -8.72 5.42
CA LEU A 272 0.97 -9.59 4.47
C LEU A 272 1.90 -10.21 3.42
N VAL A 273 2.96 -9.51 3.00
CA VAL A 273 3.91 -10.07 2.02
C VAL A 273 4.69 -11.26 2.61
N PRO A 274 5.32 -11.15 3.80
CA PRO A 274 5.88 -12.31 4.49
C PRO A 274 4.89 -13.47 4.73
N GLU A 275 3.64 -13.17 5.09
CA GLU A 275 2.61 -14.18 5.31
C GLU A 275 2.31 -14.97 4.03
N GLN A 276 2.04 -14.28 2.92
CA GLN A 276 1.78 -14.90 1.62
C GLN A 276 3.01 -15.65 1.09
N ALA A 277 4.21 -15.09 1.24
CA ALA A 277 5.46 -15.76 0.87
C ALA A 277 5.62 -17.09 1.62
N LYS A 278 5.39 -17.09 2.94
CA LYS A 278 5.45 -18.29 3.77
C LYS A 278 4.42 -19.34 3.33
N GLN A 279 3.20 -18.90 3.00
CA GLN A 279 2.16 -19.80 2.48
C GLN A 279 2.57 -20.46 1.16
N MET A 280 3.36 -19.75 0.34
CA MET A 280 3.97 -20.26 -0.89
C MET A 280 5.27 -21.04 -0.67
N GLY A 281 5.63 -21.35 0.58
CA GLY A 281 6.84 -22.11 0.94
C GLY A 281 8.14 -21.32 0.85
N ILE A 282 8.07 -19.98 0.79
CA ILE A 282 9.22 -19.08 0.74
C ILE A 282 9.49 -18.58 2.17
N SER A 283 10.67 -18.89 2.70
CA SER A 283 11.07 -18.38 4.02
C SER A 283 11.28 -16.87 3.98
N TYR A 284 11.25 -16.21 5.15
CA TYR A 284 11.50 -14.77 5.22
C TYR A 284 12.89 -14.40 4.69
N GLU A 285 13.91 -15.19 5.02
CA GLU A 285 15.27 -15.03 4.51
C GLU A 285 15.34 -15.19 2.97
N GLN A 286 14.58 -16.12 2.40
CA GLN A 286 14.51 -16.29 0.94
C GLN A 286 13.78 -15.12 0.27
N LEU A 287 12.68 -14.65 0.87
CA LEU A 287 11.92 -13.50 0.36
C LEU A 287 12.81 -12.25 0.28
N VAL A 288 13.53 -11.95 1.37
CA VAL A 288 14.44 -10.79 1.41
C VAL A 288 15.58 -10.94 0.40
N GLU A 289 16.15 -12.15 0.25
CA GLU A 289 17.18 -12.43 -0.76
C GLU A 289 16.67 -12.22 -2.20
N ILE A 290 15.45 -12.68 -2.52
CA ILE A 290 14.85 -12.50 -3.85
C ILE A 290 14.72 -11.01 -4.17
N ILE A 291 14.20 -10.22 -3.23
CA ILE A 291 14.03 -8.76 -3.40
C ILE A 291 15.38 -8.06 -3.62
N VAL A 292 16.44 -8.45 -2.89
CA VAL A 292 17.79 -7.88 -3.08
C VAL A 292 18.38 -8.27 -4.43
N ARG A 293 18.22 -9.53 -4.86
CA ARG A 293 18.76 -9.99 -6.15
C ARG A 293 18.13 -9.30 -7.34
N GLU A 294 16.85 -8.96 -7.25
CA GLU A 294 16.16 -8.24 -8.33
C GLU A 294 16.64 -6.78 -8.46
N ALA A 295 17.18 -6.20 -7.39
CA ALA A 295 17.72 -4.85 -7.40
C ALA A 295 19.11 -4.73 -8.07
N LEU A 296 19.82 -5.85 -8.26
CA LEU A 296 21.19 -5.92 -8.78
C LEU A 296 21.21 -6.23 -10.28
#